data_AF-A0A6J7DF04-F1
#
_entry.id   AF-A0A6J7DF04-F1
#
_cell.length_a   1.000
_cell.length_b   1.000
_cell.length_c   1.000
_cell.angle_alpha   90.00
_cell.angle_beta   90.00
_cell.angle_gamma   90.00
#
_symmetry.space_group_name_H-M   'P 1'
#
loop_
_entity.id
_entity.type
_entity.pdbx_description
1 polymer ?
#
loop_
_entity_poly.entity_id
_entity_poly.type
_entity_poly.pdbx_seq_one_letter_code
_entity_poly.pdbx_strand_id
1 'polypeptide(L)'
;MSVTAPAPELVPRVSSTLEAERGARSALRAQIAKLEAQTALLVAQAHPVALELPAVPGTVPRLQPLAALEGRRDLMANRLEDARRTLTQLRQREADARGQVELMLADPKAYRWLRVSREDAGLVGCGHWHVRPRLGLIGMLAGWWHVKISSGCPLSGDSGKRRALDGQ
;
A
#
# COMPACT_ATOMS: atom_id res chain seq x y z
N MET A 1 -15.92 77.49 -23.64
CA MET A 1 -15.84 76.77 -22.35
C MET A 1 -15.94 75.29 -22.66
N SER A 2 -14.82 74.59 -22.79
CA SER A 2 -14.83 73.13 -23.01
C SER A 2 -14.43 72.46 -21.71
N VAL A 3 -15.37 71.71 -21.15
CA VAL A 3 -15.17 70.87 -19.96
C VAL A 3 -14.43 69.61 -20.40
N THR A 4 -13.20 69.46 -19.92
CA THR A 4 -12.40 68.23 -20.05
C THR A 4 -13.07 67.13 -19.24
N ALA A 5 -13.42 66.02 -19.89
CA ALA A 5 -13.86 64.80 -19.21
C ALA A 5 -12.70 64.21 -18.37
N PRO A 6 -12.92 63.79 -17.12
CA PRO A 6 -11.86 63.18 -16.31
C PRO A 6 -11.46 61.83 -16.91
N ALA A 7 -10.15 61.61 -17.02
CA ALA A 7 -9.58 60.35 -17.48
C ALA A 7 -9.98 59.20 -16.53
N PRO A 8 -10.27 57.99 -17.04
CA PRO A 8 -10.65 56.86 -16.20
C PRO A 8 -9.49 56.45 -15.29
N GLU A 9 -9.78 56.38 -14.01
CA GLU A 9 -8.88 55.97 -12.95
C GLU A 9 -8.49 54.48 -13.14
N LEU A 10 -7.23 54.25 -13.51
CA LEU A 10 -6.64 52.94 -13.80
C LEU A 10 -6.35 52.12 -12.53
N VAL A 11 -7.38 51.77 -11.74
CA VAL A 11 -7.19 50.87 -10.58
C VAL A 11 -8.27 49.78 -10.48
N PRO A 12 -8.17 48.67 -11.25
CA PRO A 12 -8.83 47.42 -10.83
C PRO A 12 -8.08 46.10 -11.10
N ARG A 13 -6.94 46.07 -11.81
CA ARG A 13 -6.33 44.79 -12.24
C ARG A 13 -5.59 44.03 -11.12
N VAL A 14 -4.84 44.73 -10.26
CA VAL A 14 -3.98 44.09 -9.23
C VAL A 14 -4.80 43.35 -8.16
N SER A 15 -5.94 43.90 -7.74
CA SER A 15 -6.81 43.27 -6.74
C SER A 15 -7.40 41.94 -7.26
N SER A 16 -7.85 41.93 -8.52
CA SER A 16 -8.41 40.72 -9.16
C SER A 16 -7.39 39.59 -9.27
N THR A 17 -6.11 39.91 -9.55
CA THR A 17 -5.04 38.91 -9.63
C THR A 17 -4.72 38.28 -8.28
N LEU A 18 -4.74 39.07 -7.20
CA LEU A 18 -4.47 38.56 -5.85
C LEU A 18 -5.62 37.68 -5.33
N GLU A 19 -6.87 38.03 -5.64
CA GLU A 19 -8.04 37.20 -5.31
C GLU A 19 -8.03 35.89 -6.08
N ALA A 20 -7.72 35.93 -7.38
CA ALA A 20 -7.54 34.74 -8.19
C ALA A 20 -6.43 33.82 -7.65
N GLU A 21 -5.28 34.38 -7.24
CA GLU A 21 -4.19 33.60 -6.63
C GLU A 21 -4.61 32.95 -5.30
N ARG A 22 -5.31 33.69 -4.43
CA ARG A 22 -5.85 33.14 -3.17
C ARG A 22 -6.83 31.99 -3.44
N GLY A 23 -7.70 32.16 -4.44
CA GLY A 23 -8.63 31.13 -4.89
C GLY A 23 -7.90 29.87 -5.38
N ALA A 24 -6.90 30.04 -6.25
CA ALA A 24 -6.07 28.95 -6.76
C ALA A 24 -5.33 28.20 -5.63
N ARG A 25 -4.77 28.95 -4.67
CA ARG A 25 -4.10 28.38 -3.49
C ARG A 25 -5.07 27.58 -2.62
N SER A 26 -6.28 28.10 -2.39
CA SER A 26 -7.32 27.40 -1.63
C SER A 26 -7.74 26.09 -2.33
N ALA A 27 -7.97 26.16 -3.64
CA ALA A 27 -8.35 25.00 -4.45
C ALA A 27 -7.27 23.91 -4.44
N LEU A 28 -5.99 24.26 -4.62
CA LEU A 28 -4.89 23.28 -4.55
C LEU A 28 -4.77 22.62 -3.18
N ARG A 29 -4.93 23.38 -2.09
CA ARG A 29 -4.92 22.81 -0.73
C ARG A 29 -6.06 21.82 -0.51
N ALA A 30 -7.26 22.14 -1.01
CA ALA A 30 -8.39 21.22 -0.95
C ALA A 30 -8.14 19.93 -1.76
N GLN A 31 -7.51 20.05 -2.93
CA GLN A 31 -7.11 18.87 -3.73
C GLN A 31 -6.10 18.01 -2.99
N ILE A 32 -5.05 18.61 -2.41
CA ILE A 32 -4.03 17.89 -1.63
C ILE A 32 -4.68 17.18 -0.45
N ALA A 33 -5.52 17.86 0.33
CA ALA A 33 -6.20 17.27 1.48
C ALA A 33 -7.07 16.06 1.07
N LYS A 34 -7.76 16.15 -0.07
CA LYS A 34 -8.54 15.03 -0.61
C LYS A 34 -7.64 13.83 -0.97
N LEU A 35 -6.51 14.06 -1.63
CA LEU A 35 -5.55 13.00 -1.99
C LEU A 35 -4.92 12.35 -0.76
N GLU A 36 -4.57 13.15 0.25
CA GLU A 36 -4.05 12.67 1.54
C GLU A 36 -5.08 11.79 2.26
N ALA A 37 -6.35 12.22 2.33
CA ALA A 37 -7.43 11.43 2.92
C ALA A 37 -7.68 10.10 2.18
N GLN A 38 -7.67 10.12 0.84
CA GLN A 38 -7.81 8.91 0.03
C GLN A 38 -6.64 7.94 0.24
N THR A 39 -5.41 8.46 0.34
CA THR A 39 -4.23 7.64 0.61
C THR A 39 -4.30 7.02 2.00
N ALA A 40 -4.68 7.80 3.01
CA ALA A 40 -4.85 7.31 4.39
C ALA A 40 -5.89 6.18 4.46
N LEU A 41 -6.99 6.27 3.71
CA LEU A 41 -7.99 5.21 3.63
C LEU A 41 -7.40 3.90 3.07
N LEU A 42 -6.60 3.96 2.02
CA LEU A 42 -5.96 2.76 1.46
C LEU A 42 -4.94 2.14 2.41
N VAL A 43 -4.18 2.96 3.12
CA VAL A 43 -3.27 2.49 4.18
C VAL A 43 -4.05 1.81 5.31
N ALA A 44 -5.18 2.37 5.74
CA ALA A 44 -6.04 1.76 6.75
C ALA A 44 -6.63 0.42 6.27
N GLN A 45 -6.99 0.30 4.98
CA GLN A 45 -7.49 -0.95 4.40
C GLN A 45 -6.45 -2.08 4.36
N ALA A 46 -5.16 -1.75 4.37
CA ALA A 46 -4.08 -2.75 4.38
C ALA A 46 -3.77 -3.28 5.78
N HIS A 47 -4.26 -2.61 6.84
CA HIS A 47 -4.00 -3.00 8.22
C HIS A 47 -4.41 -4.47 8.46
N PRO A 48 -3.57 -5.28 9.13
CA PRO A 48 -2.40 -4.90 9.93
C PRO A 48 -1.08 -4.77 9.15
N VAL A 49 -1.07 -5.00 7.84
CA VAL A 49 0.13 -4.90 7.03
C VAL A 49 0.42 -3.43 6.69
N ALA A 50 1.65 -3.00 6.94
CA ALA A 50 2.10 -1.68 6.50
C ALA A 50 2.31 -1.67 4.99
N LEU A 51 1.69 -0.73 4.27
CA LEU A 51 2.03 -0.49 2.87
C LEU A 51 3.36 0.23 2.78
N GLU A 52 4.31 -0.41 2.09
CA GLU A 52 5.58 0.22 1.72
C GLU A 52 5.33 1.24 0.60
N LEU A 53 5.37 2.53 0.96
CA LEU A 53 5.12 3.65 0.05
C LEU A 53 6.32 4.60 0.02
N PRO A 54 6.67 5.17 -1.14
CA PRO A 54 7.76 6.15 -1.23
C PRO A 54 7.55 7.31 -0.26
N ALA A 55 8.54 7.66 0.54
CA ALA A 55 8.42 8.76 1.50
C ALA A 55 8.09 10.09 0.79
N VAL A 56 7.21 10.88 1.40
CA VAL A 56 6.86 12.20 0.90
C VAL A 56 7.38 13.25 1.88
N PRO A 57 8.10 14.29 1.42
CA PRO A 57 8.66 15.32 2.30
C PRO A 57 7.59 15.95 3.21
N GLY A 58 7.96 16.37 4.40
CA GLY A 58 7.04 17.09 5.29
C GLY A 58 6.65 18.47 4.75
N THR A 59 5.53 19.00 5.24
CA THR A 59 5.18 20.40 5.01
C THR A 59 5.98 21.29 5.96
N VAL A 60 6.53 22.38 5.43
CA VAL A 60 7.22 23.41 6.21
C VAL A 60 6.23 24.50 6.64
N PRO A 61 6.31 25.03 7.87
CA PRO A 61 5.42 26.08 8.38
C PRO A 61 5.77 27.46 7.79
N ARG A 62 5.64 27.58 6.46
CA ARG A 62 5.80 28.83 5.71
C ARG A 62 4.76 28.88 4.59
N LEU A 63 4.42 30.09 4.14
CA LEU A 63 3.53 30.26 3.00
C LEU A 63 4.21 29.66 1.76
N GLN A 64 3.61 28.62 1.18
CA GLN A 64 4.16 27.97 -0.01
C GLN A 64 3.80 28.76 -1.28
N PRO A 65 4.75 28.92 -2.22
CA PRO A 65 4.44 29.45 -3.55
C PRO A 65 3.52 28.49 -4.30
N LEU A 66 2.79 28.99 -5.31
CA LEU A 66 1.79 28.21 -6.03
C LEU A 66 2.40 26.96 -6.69
N ALA A 67 3.55 27.11 -7.35
CA ALA A 67 4.28 26.01 -7.98
C ALA A 67 4.67 24.90 -6.98
N ALA A 68 4.98 25.24 -5.73
CA ALA A 68 5.28 24.23 -4.70
C ALA A 68 4.01 23.44 -4.30
N LEU A 69 2.84 24.08 -4.29
CA LEU A 69 1.57 23.40 -4.05
C LEU A 69 1.18 22.49 -5.21
N GLU A 70 1.45 22.88 -6.45
CA GLU A 70 1.25 22.04 -7.63
C GLU A 70 2.16 20.81 -7.58
N GLY A 71 3.46 21.01 -7.34
CA GLY A 71 4.39 19.88 -7.17
C GLY A 71 3.99 18.96 -6.01
N ARG A 72 3.44 19.53 -4.92
CA ARG A 72 2.90 18.74 -3.80
C ARG A 72 1.67 17.94 -4.20
N ARG A 73 0.74 18.51 -4.97
CA ARG A 73 -0.43 17.81 -5.49
C ARG A 73 0.01 16.63 -6.35
N ASP A 74 0.96 16.83 -7.25
CA ASP A 74 1.41 15.79 -8.18
C ASP A 74 2.13 14.66 -7.44
N LEU A 75 2.94 15.00 -6.43
CA LEU A 75 3.55 14.02 -5.54
C LEU A 75 2.50 13.19 -4.78
N MET A 76 1.43 13.82 -4.29
CA MET A 76 0.33 13.11 -3.62
C MET A 76 -0.51 12.26 -4.56
N ALA A 77 -0.70 12.71 -5.80
CA ALA A 77 -1.36 11.92 -6.82
C ALA A 77 -0.55 10.65 -7.13
N ASN A 78 0.77 10.77 -7.29
CA ASN A 78 1.65 9.62 -7.47
C ASN A 78 1.62 8.68 -6.26
N ARG A 79 1.68 9.23 -5.03
CA ARG A 79 1.60 8.44 -3.79
C ARG A 79 0.29 7.65 -3.70
N LEU A 80 -0.83 8.23 -4.13
CA LEU A 80 -2.12 7.54 -4.15
C LEU A 80 -2.12 6.38 -5.15
N GLU A 81 -1.57 6.57 -6.34
CA GLU A 81 -1.43 5.50 -7.34
C GLU A 81 -0.51 4.38 -6.87
N ASP A 82 0.61 4.72 -6.24
CA ASP A 82 1.49 3.73 -5.62
C ASP A 82 0.77 2.97 -4.50
N ALA A 83 -0.01 3.64 -3.65
CA ALA A 83 -0.81 2.98 -2.62
C ALA A 83 -1.84 2.01 -3.20
N ARG A 84 -2.53 2.39 -4.28
CA ARG A 84 -3.46 1.50 -5.00
C ARG A 84 -2.74 0.28 -5.55
N ARG A 85 -1.60 0.49 -6.22
CA ARG A 85 -0.81 -0.59 -6.83
C ARG A 85 -0.31 -1.56 -5.77
N THR A 86 0.29 -1.05 -4.69
CA THR A 86 0.82 -1.89 -3.59
C THR A 86 -0.30 -2.68 -2.91
N LEU A 87 -1.46 -2.06 -2.65
CA LEU A 87 -2.60 -2.75 -2.06
C LEU A 87 -3.16 -3.86 -2.96
N THR A 88 -3.29 -3.60 -4.27
CA THR A 88 -3.73 -4.63 -5.23
C THR A 88 -2.73 -5.78 -5.30
N GLN A 89 -1.43 -5.49 -5.33
CA GLN A 89 -0.38 -6.53 -5.31
C GLN A 89 -0.41 -7.35 -4.03
N LEU A 90 -0.60 -6.71 -2.87
CA LEU A 90 -0.76 -7.40 -1.59
C LEU A 90 -1.95 -8.38 -1.65
N ARG A 91 -3.14 -7.88 -2.05
CA ARG A 91 -4.35 -8.70 -2.13
C ARG A 91 -4.21 -9.85 -3.13
N GLN A 92 -3.52 -9.64 -4.24
CA GLN A 92 -3.26 -10.70 -5.20
C GLN A 92 -2.38 -11.80 -4.59
N ARG A 93 -1.27 -11.42 -3.94
CA ARG A 93 -0.39 -12.39 -3.26
C ARG A 93 -1.14 -13.20 -2.20
N GLU A 94 -2.01 -12.55 -1.43
CA GLU A 94 -2.85 -13.24 -0.45
C GLU A 94 -3.84 -14.21 -1.10
N ALA A 95 -4.48 -13.81 -2.20
CA ALA A 95 -5.39 -14.67 -2.94
C ALA A 95 -4.67 -15.87 -3.55
N ASP A 96 -3.48 -15.66 -4.12
CA ASP A 96 -2.65 -16.73 -4.68
C ASP A 96 -2.22 -17.72 -3.59
N ALA A 97 -1.81 -17.23 -2.43
CA ALA A 97 -1.45 -18.06 -1.27
C ALA A 97 -2.64 -18.88 -0.74
N ARG A 98 -3.84 -18.28 -0.68
CA ARG A 98 -5.07 -19.02 -0.33
C ARG A 98 -5.38 -20.11 -1.35
N GLY A 99 -5.26 -19.81 -2.64
CA GLY A 99 -5.42 -20.80 -3.72
C GLY A 99 -4.40 -21.94 -3.61
N GLN A 100 -3.15 -21.64 -3.27
CA GLN A 100 -2.14 -22.68 -3.01
C GLN A 100 -2.53 -23.59 -1.84
N VAL A 101 -3.06 -23.04 -0.75
CA VAL A 101 -3.54 -23.84 0.39
C VAL A 101 -4.68 -24.77 -0.05
N GLU A 102 -5.64 -24.28 -0.82
CA GLU A 102 -6.74 -25.10 -1.34
C GLU A 102 -6.23 -26.25 -2.21
N LEU A 103 -5.29 -25.97 -3.11
CA LEU A 103 -4.65 -26.97 -3.97
C LEU A 103 -3.85 -28.01 -3.16
N MET A 104 -3.10 -27.56 -2.14
CA MET A 104 -2.38 -28.45 -1.23
C MET A 104 -3.31 -29.38 -0.45
N LEU A 105 -4.49 -28.90 -0.05
CA LEU A 105 -5.48 -29.69 0.67
C LEU A 105 -6.17 -30.71 -0.24
N ALA A 106 -6.41 -30.35 -1.50
CA ALA A 106 -7.03 -31.22 -2.50
C ALA A 106 -6.09 -32.34 -2.97
N ASP A 107 -4.83 -32.02 -3.28
CA ASP A 107 -3.81 -33.00 -3.66
C ASP A 107 -2.47 -32.74 -2.97
N PRO A 108 -2.29 -33.20 -1.72
CA PRO A 108 -1.03 -33.02 -1.00
C PRO A 108 0.17 -33.67 -1.72
N LYS A 109 -0.04 -34.69 -2.56
CA LYS A 109 1.06 -35.40 -3.24
C LYS A 109 1.63 -34.58 -4.40
N ALA A 110 0.85 -33.71 -5.04
CA ALA A 110 1.35 -32.81 -6.07
C ALA A 110 2.22 -31.67 -5.48
N TYR A 111 1.93 -31.24 -4.25
CA TYR A 111 2.57 -30.08 -3.61
C TYR A 111 3.54 -30.48 -2.48
N ARG A 112 4.37 -31.50 -2.72
CA ARG A 112 5.31 -32.08 -1.74
C ARG A 112 6.19 -31.00 -1.12
N TRP A 113 6.30 -31.01 0.21
CA TRP A 113 7.12 -30.08 1.01
C TRP A 113 6.71 -28.61 0.93
N LEU A 114 5.67 -28.27 0.18
CA LEU A 114 5.22 -26.89 0.09
C LEU A 114 4.76 -26.41 1.46
N ARG A 115 5.12 -25.15 1.74
CA ARG A 115 4.79 -24.46 2.97
C ARG A 115 4.19 -23.09 2.63
N VAL A 116 3.03 -22.81 3.20
CA VAL A 116 2.36 -21.51 3.08
C VAL A 116 2.12 -21.00 4.50
N SER A 117 2.56 -19.76 4.80
CA SER A 117 2.29 -19.16 6.11
C SER A 117 0.89 -18.54 6.16
N ARG A 118 0.36 -18.34 7.37
CA ARG A 118 -0.89 -17.61 7.56
C ARG A 118 -0.77 -16.15 7.14
N GLU A 119 0.38 -15.54 7.39
CA GLU A 119 0.68 -14.17 6.99
C GLU A 119 0.64 -14.01 5.46
N ASP A 120 1.22 -14.96 4.72
CA ASP A 120 1.18 -14.94 3.25
C ASP A 120 -0.27 -15.05 2.73
N ALA A 121 -1.14 -15.77 3.42
CA ALA A 121 -2.56 -15.89 3.11
C ALA A 121 -3.42 -14.71 3.62
N GLY A 122 -2.80 -13.64 4.15
CA GLY A 122 -3.49 -12.48 4.70
C GLY A 122 -4.30 -12.77 5.97
N LEU A 123 -3.97 -13.85 6.69
CA LEU A 123 -4.60 -14.20 7.95
C LEU A 123 -3.78 -13.72 9.12
N VAL A 124 -4.46 -13.26 10.17
CA VAL A 124 -3.81 -12.91 11.43
C VAL A 124 -3.37 -14.16 12.20
N GLY A 125 -2.33 -13.97 13.01
CA GLY A 125 -1.79 -14.97 13.90
C GLY A 125 -0.73 -15.87 13.27
N CYS A 126 0.01 -16.53 14.14
CA CYS A 126 1.06 -17.48 13.82
C CYS A 126 0.52 -18.78 13.21
N GLY A 127 1.28 -19.36 12.28
CA GLY A 127 1.00 -20.69 11.77
C GLY A 127 1.35 -20.86 10.30
N HIS A 128 1.29 -22.10 9.85
CA HIS A 128 1.52 -22.44 8.45
C HIS A 128 0.87 -23.78 8.10
N TRP A 129 0.59 -23.94 6.81
CA TRP A 129 0.29 -25.22 6.18
C TRP A 129 1.59 -25.81 5.67
N HIS A 130 1.81 -27.10 5.92
CA HIS A 130 3.00 -27.81 5.45
C HIS A 130 2.61 -29.18 4.93
N VAL A 131 2.92 -29.48 3.67
CA VAL A 131 2.78 -30.82 3.12
C VAL A 131 3.93 -31.71 3.61
N ARG A 132 3.62 -32.82 4.28
CA ARG A 132 4.60 -33.76 4.83
C ARG A 132 4.25 -35.21 4.48
N PRO A 133 5.25 -36.09 4.32
CA PRO A 133 4.99 -37.52 4.19
C PRO A 133 4.46 -38.09 5.51
N ARG A 134 3.48 -38.99 5.43
CA ARG A 134 3.00 -39.78 6.57
C ARG A 134 4.08 -40.78 6.96
N LEU A 135 4.30 -41.05 8.25
CA LEU A 135 5.26 -42.08 8.71
C LEU A 135 6.71 -41.90 8.17
N GLY A 136 7.14 -40.65 7.89
CA GLY A 136 8.52 -40.35 7.49
C GLY A 136 8.89 -40.91 6.11
N LEU A 137 10.06 -41.56 5.99
CA LEU A 137 10.59 -42.08 4.73
C LEU A 137 9.67 -43.10 4.05
N ILE A 138 8.94 -43.90 4.84
CA ILE A 138 8.02 -44.93 4.30
C ILE A 138 6.89 -44.27 3.52
N GLY A 139 6.22 -43.26 4.07
CA GLY A 139 5.16 -42.58 3.33
C GLY A 139 5.68 -41.73 2.18
N MET A 140 6.95 -41.29 2.21
CA MET A 140 7.56 -40.68 1.03
C MET A 140 7.62 -41.66 -0.14
N LEU A 141 8.07 -42.89 0.11
CA LEU A 141 8.15 -43.95 -0.90
C LEU A 141 6.77 -44.48 -1.33
N ALA A 142 5.84 -44.61 -0.39
CA ALA A 142 4.47 -45.06 -0.65
C ALA A 142 3.56 -43.95 -1.23
N GLY A 143 4.06 -42.71 -1.34
CA GLY A 143 3.29 -41.57 -1.84
C GLY A 143 2.17 -41.12 -0.89
N TRP A 144 2.29 -41.40 0.41
CA TRP A 144 1.34 -41.00 1.43
C TRP A 144 1.68 -39.61 1.99
N TRP A 145 0.99 -38.59 1.49
CA TRP A 145 1.20 -37.19 1.87
C TRP A 145 0.00 -36.64 2.64
N HIS A 146 0.24 -35.69 3.53
CA HIS A 146 -0.82 -34.97 4.23
C HIS A 146 -0.41 -33.51 4.47
N VAL A 147 -1.39 -32.63 4.59
CA VAL A 147 -1.17 -31.25 5.04
C VAL A 147 -1.22 -31.22 6.56
N LYS A 148 -0.14 -30.75 7.18
CA LYS A 148 -0.09 -30.41 8.59
C LYS A 148 -0.37 -28.92 8.76
N ILE A 149 -1.34 -28.61 9.62
CA ILE A 149 -1.68 -27.23 10.00
C ILE A 149 -1.06 -26.99 11.37
N SER A 150 -0.15 -26.03 11.48
CA SER A 150 0.36 -25.58 12.77
C SER A 150 -0.34 -24.28 13.16
N SER A 151 -0.96 -24.25 14.34
CA SER A 151 -1.55 -23.04 14.96
C SER A 151 -0.68 -22.45 16.08
N GLY A 152 0.52 -22.98 16.29
CA GLY A 152 1.38 -22.58 17.41
C GLY A 152 2.07 -21.24 17.18
N CYS A 153 1.89 -20.32 18.12
CA CYS A 153 2.72 -19.12 18.23
C CYS A 153 3.96 -19.50 19.04
N PRO A 154 5.17 -19.43 18.47
CA PRO A 154 6.35 -19.46 19.32
C PRO A 154 6.26 -18.21 20.21
N LEU A 155 6.02 -18.42 21.51
CA LEU A 155 6.11 -17.35 22.51
C LEU A 155 7.49 -16.71 22.36
N SER A 156 7.51 -15.38 22.24
CA SER A 156 8.66 -14.51 21.92
C SER A 156 10.04 -15.13 22.16
N GLY A 157 10.64 -15.62 21.08
CA GLY A 157 12.01 -16.09 21.06
C GLY A 157 12.33 -16.66 19.68
N ASP A 158 13.15 -15.93 18.91
CA ASP A 158 13.72 -16.36 17.62
C ASP A 158 12.93 -16.02 16.34
N SER A 159 12.66 -14.72 16.13
CA SER A 159 12.44 -14.14 14.80
C SER A 159 13.77 -14.00 14.02
N GLY A 160 14.52 -15.09 13.94
CA GLY A 160 15.89 -15.15 13.42
C GLY A 160 16.06 -16.18 12.31
N LYS A 161 16.03 -15.72 11.06
CA LYS A 161 16.55 -16.37 9.83
C LYS A 161 15.94 -17.73 9.41
N ARG A 162 15.23 -17.69 8.27
CA ARG A 162 15.42 -18.59 7.11
C ARG A 162 14.68 -18.07 5.87
N ARG A 163 15.17 -16.95 5.31
CA ARG A 163 15.10 -16.67 3.86
C ARG A 163 16.48 -17.00 3.30
N ALA A 164 16.63 -18.19 2.77
CA ALA A 164 17.66 -18.63 1.82
C ALA A 164 17.63 -20.16 1.85
N LEU A 165 17.12 -20.75 0.78
CA LEU A 165 17.52 -22.02 0.15
C LEU A 165 16.39 -22.40 -0.81
N ASP A 166 16.34 -21.70 -1.93
CA ASP A 166 15.84 -22.20 -3.21
C ASP A 166 16.61 -21.43 -4.28
N GLY A 167 17.65 -22.08 -4.80
CA GLY A 167 18.66 -21.48 -5.65
C GLY A 167 19.82 -22.42 -5.95
N GLN A 168 19.51 -23.69 -6.26
CA GLN A 168 20.24 -24.54 -7.20
C GLN A 168 19.45 -25.81 -7.50
#